data_AF-A0A927ZES8-F1
#
_entry.id   AF-A0A927ZES8-F1
#
_cell.length_a   1.000
_cell.length_b   1.000
_cell.length_c   1.000
_cell.angle_alpha   90.00
_cell.angle_beta   90.00
_cell.angle_gamma   90.00
#
_symmetry.space_group_name_H-M   'P 1'
#
loop_
_entity.id
_entity.type
_entity.pdbx_description
1 polymer ?
#
loop_
_entity_poly.entity_id
_entity_poly.type
_entity_poly.pdbx_seq_one_letter_code
_entity_poly.pdbx_strand_id
1 'polypeptide(L)'
;MSFIDHNDVYEVTYDYSGYKSLGDYEGCIGVRDIFDCIEGIVSIFRKAHMNLLFPDRFTLRKETVYYCKGNRSVKLIFLPPDKDTKPAEELITLINEIQDMYISKEAAEYLEMIKTCVRQNTGLREIQSRITMIKREALLCGID
;
A
#
# COMPACT_ATOMS: atom_id res chain seq x y z
N MET A 1 4.82 -2.62 18.49
CA MET A 1 5.20 -1.19 18.43
C MET A 1 5.49 -0.77 19.85
N SER A 2 6.68 -0.23 20.10
CA SER A 2 7.06 0.36 21.38
C SER A 2 7.45 1.81 21.15
N PHE A 3 7.05 2.69 22.07
CA PHE A 3 7.43 4.09 22.08
C PHE A 3 8.38 4.29 23.25
N ILE A 4 9.58 4.81 22.98
CA ILE A 4 10.51 5.26 24.02
C ILE A 4 10.60 6.77 23.89
N ASP A 5 10.22 7.46 24.96
CA ASP A 5 10.29 8.92 25.03
C ASP A 5 11.68 9.32 25.54
N HIS A 6 12.44 10.02 24.69
CA HIS A 6 13.72 10.61 25.04
C HIS A 6 13.61 12.14 25.06
N ASN A 7 12.73 12.70 25.92
CA ASN A 7 12.69 14.11 26.34
C ASN A 7 12.76 15.15 25.19
N ASP A 8 12.40 14.77 23.96
CA ASP A 8 12.30 15.57 22.71
C ASP A 8 12.32 14.70 21.44
N VAL A 9 12.72 13.42 21.55
CA VAL A 9 12.73 12.46 20.43
C VAL A 9 11.88 11.23 20.78
N TYR A 10 10.94 10.89 19.90
CA TYR A 10 10.18 9.64 19.98
C TYR A 10 10.91 8.55 19.20
N GLU A 11 11.43 7.55 19.90
CA GLU A 11 11.88 6.33 19.26
C GLU A 11 10.69 5.38 19.12
N VAL A 12 10.42 4.96 17.89
CA VAL A 12 9.35 4.00 17.60
C VAL A 12 9.94 2.74 17.00
N THR A 13 9.86 1.64 17.74
CA THR A 13 10.33 0.34 17.26
C THR A 13 9.16 -0.43 16.64
N TYR A 14 9.33 -0.84 15.38
CA TYR A 14 8.37 -1.66 14.65
C TYR A 14 8.87 -3.10 14.55
N ASP A 15 7.98 -4.07 14.84
CA ASP A 15 8.25 -5.46 14.51
C ASP A 15 7.75 -5.77 13.09
N TYR A 16 8.71 -5.87 12.18
CA TYR A 16 8.51 -6.26 10.79
C TYR A 16 9.11 -7.64 10.47
N SER A 17 9.34 -8.48 11.49
CA SER A 17 9.90 -9.83 11.29
C SER A 17 9.10 -10.64 10.27
N GLY A 18 9.79 -11.18 9.26
CA GLY A 18 9.18 -11.92 8.15
C GLY A 18 8.60 -11.05 7.03
N TYR A 19 8.74 -9.72 7.12
CA TYR A 19 8.37 -8.78 6.07
C TYR A 19 9.61 -8.13 5.48
N LYS A 20 9.49 -7.68 4.24
CA LYS A 20 10.51 -6.92 3.52
C LYS A 20 9.88 -5.63 3.02
N SER A 21 10.60 -4.51 3.10
CA SER A 21 10.11 -3.27 2.50
C SER A 21 9.93 -3.46 0.99
N LEU A 22 8.97 -2.78 0.38
CA LEU A 22 8.81 -2.85 -1.08
C LEU A 22 10.09 -2.41 -1.78
N GLY A 23 10.78 -1.40 -1.26
CA GLY A 23 12.04 -0.89 -1.83
C GLY A 23 13.18 -1.92 -1.85
N ASP A 24 13.20 -2.86 -0.91
CA ASP A 24 14.28 -3.85 -0.81
C ASP A 24 14.06 -5.08 -1.72
N TYR A 25 12.92 -5.23 -2.39
CA TYR A 25 12.70 -6.36 -3.30
C TYR A 25 13.59 -6.21 -4.56
N GLU A 26 14.68 -6.97 -4.60
CA GLU A 26 15.67 -6.98 -5.70
C GLU A 26 15.21 -7.73 -6.97
N GLY A 27 13.98 -8.26 -7.00
CA GLY A 27 13.42 -8.98 -8.15
C GLY A 27 11.97 -8.61 -8.40
N CYS A 28 11.40 -9.07 -9.52
CA CYS A 28 10.01 -8.80 -9.88
C CYS A 28 9.07 -9.27 -8.77
N ILE A 29 8.47 -8.30 -8.05
CA ILE A 29 7.22 -8.54 -7.35
C ILE A 29 6.19 -8.82 -8.45
N GLY A 30 5.61 -10.02 -8.45
CA GLY A 30 4.64 -10.40 -9.46
C GLY A 30 3.43 -9.47 -9.38
N VAL A 31 2.71 -9.34 -10.47
CA VAL A 31 1.52 -8.51 -10.61
C VAL A 31 0.50 -8.86 -9.52
N ARG A 32 0.36 -10.16 -9.22
CA ARG A 32 -0.46 -10.65 -8.10
C ARG A 32 -0.03 -10.07 -6.75
N ASP A 33 1.26 -10.11 -6.46
CA ASP A 33 1.83 -9.64 -5.19
C ASP A 33 1.59 -8.12 -5.04
N ILE A 34 1.68 -7.37 -6.13
CA ILE A 34 1.39 -5.92 -6.16
C ILE A 34 -0.07 -5.66 -5.83
N PHE A 35 -1.01 -6.36 -6.47
CA PHE A 35 -2.42 -6.19 -6.15
C PHE A 35 -2.76 -6.62 -4.72
N ASP A 36 -2.17 -7.71 -4.23
CA ASP A 36 -2.29 -8.13 -2.83
C ASP A 36 -1.79 -7.03 -1.88
N CYS A 37 -0.68 -6.38 -2.23
CA CYS A 37 -0.14 -5.27 -1.45
C CYS A 37 -1.10 -4.07 -1.44
N ILE A 38 -1.56 -3.61 -2.60
CA ILE A 38 -2.48 -2.45 -2.70
C ILE A 38 -3.80 -2.75 -1.97
N GLU A 39 -4.36 -3.96 -2.14
CA GLU A 39 -5.57 -4.41 -1.43
C GLU A 39 -5.37 -4.42 0.10
N GLY A 40 -4.19 -4.87 0.55
CA GLY A 40 -3.78 -4.86 1.96
C GLY A 40 -3.74 -3.45 2.55
N ILE A 41 -3.18 -2.48 1.82
CA ILE A 41 -3.10 -1.07 2.24
C ILE A 41 -4.51 -0.48 2.41
N VAL A 42 -5.38 -0.65 1.42
CA VAL A 42 -6.76 -0.15 1.49
C VAL A 42 -7.52 -0.79 2.65
N SER A 43 -7.28 -2.08 2.92
CA SER A 43 -7.83 -2.78 4.08
C SER A 43 -7.34 -2.18 5.41
N ILE A 44 -6.06 -1.81 5.51
CA ILE A 44 -5.50 -1.12 6.67
C ILE A 44 -6.15 0.24 6.85
N PHE A 45 -6.27 1.04 5.79
CA PHE A 45 -6.93 2.35 5.84
C PHE A 45 -8.40 2.25 6.27
N ARG A 46 -9.12 1.24 5.78
CA ARG A 46 -10.50 0.99 6.19
C ARG A 46 -10.58 0.66 7.67
N LYS A 47 -9.69 -0.23 8.17
CA LYS A 47 -9.62 -0.57 9.60
C LYS A 47 -9.22 0.64 10.45
N ALA A 48 -8.27 1.46 9.99
CA ALA A 48 -7.85 2.67 10.68
C ALA A 48 -9.04 3.64 10.83
N HIS A 49 -9.74 3.91 9.72
CA HIS A 49 -10.94 4.76 9.73
C HIS A 49 -12.04 4.23 10.66
N MET A 50 -12.26 2.90 10.70
CA MET A 50 -13.24 2.29 11.62
C MET A 50 -12.84 2.39 13.09
N ASN A 51 -11.55 2.46 13.40
CA ASN A 51 -11.01 2.55 14.76
C ASN A 51 -10.61 3.98 15.15
N LEU A 52 -11.09 5.00 14.40
CA LEU A 52 -10.79 6.42 14.64
C LEU A 52 -9.28 6.74 14.62
N LEU A 53 -8.48 5.90 13.97
CA LEU A 53 -7.10 6.22 13.65
C LEU A 53 -7.07 7.06 12.38
N PHE A 54 -6.26 8.11 12.39
CA PHE A 54 -6.10 9.10 11.32
C PHE A 54 -5.35 8.49 10.11
N PRO A 55 -6.04 8.01 9.05
CA PRO A 55 -5.39 7.37 7.90
C PRO A 55 -4.55 8.36 7.07
N ASP A 56 -4.91 9.65 7.17
CA ASP A 56 -4.18 10.82 6.69
C ASP A 56 -2.78 10.94 7.29
N ARG A 57 -2.52 10.28 8.42
CA ARG A 57 -1.22 10.27 9.08
C ARG A 57 -0.30 9.12 8.68
N PHE A 58 -0.62 8.39 7.60
CA PHE A 58 0.27 7.37 7.06
C PHE A 58 0.98 7.90 5.82
N THR A 59 2.31 7.96 5.87
CA THR A 59 3.14 8.14 4.68
C THR A 59 3.29 6.80 3.95
N LEU A 60 2.85 6.73 2.69
CA LEU A 60 2.96 5.54 1.85
C LEU A 60 4.08 5.70 0.83
N ARG A 61 5.23 5.08 1.12
CA ARG A 61 6.39 5.00 0.22
C ARG A 61 6.89 3.57 0.21
N LYS A 62 7.67 3.20 -0.81
CA LYS A 62 8.26 1.86 -0.91
C LYS A 62 9.08 1.45 0.34
N GLU A 63 9.63 2.41 1.09
CA GLU A 63 10.39 2.18 2.33
C GLU A 63 9.50 1.99 3.56
N THR A 64 8.26 2.51 3.54
CA THR A 64 7.33 2.47 4.68
C THR A 64 6.28 1.37 4.55
N VAL A 65 6.17 0.76 3.37
CA VAL A 65 5.27 -0.35 3.07
C VAL A 65 6.06 -1.67 3.09
N TYR A 66 5.67 -2.54 4.00
CA TYR A 66 6.31 -3.83 4.23
C TYR A 66 5.38 -4.95 3.77
N TYR A 67 5.86 -5.80 2.87
CA TYR A 67 5.09 -6.89 2.30
C TYR A 67 5.73 -8.24 2.63
N CYS A 68 4.90 -9.23 2.98
CA CYS A 68 5.31 -10.61 3.16
C CYS A 68 4.63 -11.48 2.08
N LYS A 69 5.40 -11.95 1.10
CA LYS A 69 4.92 -12.85 0.04
C LYS A 69 4.30 -14.15 0.59
N GLY A 70 4.91 -14.72 1.64
CA GLY A 70 4.53 -16.03 2.18
C GLY A 70 3.10 -16.09 2.73
N ASN A 71 2.62 -15.00 3.32
CA ASN A 71 1.26 -14.91 3.86
C ASN A 71 0.40 -13.82 3.20
N ARG A 72 0.92 -13.17 2.15
CA ARG A 72 0.27 -12.08 1.38
C ARG A 72 -0.28 -10.97 2.27
N SER A 73 0.51 -10.57 3.27
CA SER A 73 0.10 -9.53 4.21
C SER A 73 0.98 -8.30 4.13
N VAL A 74 0.39 -7.17 4.49
CA VAL A 74 1.02 -5.85 4.48
C VAL A 74 1.12 -5.33 5.90
N LYS A 75 2.25 -4.70 6.21
CA LYS A 75 2.45 -3.85 7.37
C LYS A 75 2.84 -2.46 6.88
N LEU A 76 2.40 -1.44 7.61
CA LEU A 76 2.76 -0.05 7.35
C LEU A 76 3.52 0.47 8.56
N ILE A 77 4.62 1.19 8.30
CA ILE A 77 5.23 2.03 9.31
C ILE A 77 4.37 3.29 9.46
N PHE A 78 4.04 3.64 10.69
CA PHE A 78 3.36 4.89 10.99
C PHE A 78 4.40 6.02 11.12
N LEU A 79 4.52 6.82 10.08
CA LEU A 79 5.27 8.07 10.15
C LEU A 79 4.26 9.21 10.07
N PRO A 80 4.13 10.03 11.13
CA PRO A 80 3.28 11.21 11.05
C PRO A 80 3.81 12.08 9.90
N PRO A 81 2.96 12.49 8.96
CA PRO A 81 3.40 13.16 7.75
C PRO A 81 3.83 14.59 8.10
N ASP A 82 4.84 15.09 7.38
CA ASP A 82 5.31 16.47 7.52
C ASP A 82 4.27 17.50 7.04
N LYS A 83 3.23 17.05 6.30
CA LYS A 83 2.17 17.86 5.68
C LYS A 83 0.84 17.12 5.71
N ASP A 84 -0.26 17.87 5.68
CA ASP A 84 -1.60 17.29 5.49
C ASP A 84 -1.74 16.73 4.06
N THR A 85 -1.46 15.44 3.89
CA THR A 85 -1.64 14.71 2.63
C THR A 85 -2.89 13.83 2.69
N LYS A 86 -3.66 13.79 1.61
CA LYS A 86 -4.83 12.91 1.55
C LYS A 86 -4.39 11.46 1.36
N PRO A 87 -4.99 10.47 2.06
CA PRO A 87 -4.69 9.05 1.87
C PRO A 87 -4.76 8.58 0.42
N ALA A 88 -5.67 9.16 -0.37
CA ALA A 88 -5.81 8.89 -1.79
C ALA A 88 -4.58 9.35 -2.60
N GLU A 89 -3.99 10.50 -2.28
CA GLU A 89 -2.80 11.03 -2.94
C GLU A 89 -1.57 10.20 -2.59
N GLU A 90 -1.45 9.80 -1.32
CA GLU A 90 -0.40 8.89 -0.85
C GLU A 90 -0.49 7.52 -1.53
N LEU A 91 -1.71 6.97 -1.68
CA LEU A 91 -1.92 5.70 -2.39
C LEU A 91 -1.55 5.81 -3.87
N ILE A 92 -1.93 6.91 -4.55
CA ILE A 92 -1.56 7.14 -5.96
C ILE A 92 -0.04 7.26 -6.11
N THR A 93 0.62 7.95 -5.18
CA THR A 93 2.08 8.13 -5.17
C THR A 93 2.76 6.77 -5.08
N LEU A 94 2.35 5.92 -4.13
CA LEU A 94 2.89 4.57 -4.00
C LEU A 94 2.63 3.71 -5.25
N ILE A 95 1.44 3.78 -5.86
CA ILE A 95 1.14 3.02 -7.08
C ILE A 95 2.09 3.43 -8.21
N ASN A 96 2.42 4.71 -8.35
CA ASN A 96 3.40 5.17 -9.33
C ASN A 96 4.80 4.62 -9.03
N GLU A 97 5.25 4.66 -7.77
CA GLU A 97 6.54 4.09 -7.38
C GLU A 97 6.64 2.59 -7.71
N ILE A 98 5.58 1.83 -7.43
CA ILE A 98 5.52 0.40 -7.75
C ILE A 98 5.52 0.16 -9.27
N GLN A 99 4.77 0.97 -10.01
CA GLN A 99 4.69 0.89 -11.47
C GLN A 99 6.06 1.09 -12.13
N ASP A 100 6.85 2.04 -11.64
CA ASP A 100 8.18 2.35 -12.17
C ASP A 100 9.22 1.25 -11.84
N MET A 101 8.99 0.48 -10.78
CA MET A 101 9.96 -0.51 -10.28
C MET A 101 9.73 -1.94 -10.78
N TYR A 102 8.47 -2.37 -10.97
CA TYR A 102 8.15 -3.82 -10.98
C TYR A 102 7.25 -4.31 -12.11
N ILE A 103 6.68 -3.42 -12.92
CA ILE A 103 5.48 -3.74 -13.70
C ILE A 103 5.76 -3.77 -15.21
N SER A 104 5.25 -4.80 -15.91
CA SER A 104 5.19 -4.81 -17.38
C SER A 104 4.18 -3.77 -17.90
N LYS A 105 4.27 -3.39 -19.18
CA LYS A 105 3.33 -2.42 -19.76
C LYS A 105 1.87 -2.88 -19.62
N GLU A 106 1.57 -4.17 -19.76
CA GLU A 106 0.21 -4.68 -19.62
C GLU A 106 -0.31 -4.53 -18.18
N ALA A 107 0.51 -4.84 -17.17
CA ALA A 107 0.10 -4.70 -15.78
C ALA A 107 -0.02 -3.23 -15.33
N ALA A 108 0.68 -2.30 -16.00
CA ALA A 108 0.54 -0.86 -15.77
C ALA A 108 -0.87 -0.36 -16.10
N GLU A 109 -1.53 -0.93 -17.11
CA GLU A 109 -2.91 -0.55 -17.49
C GLU A 109 -3.90 -0.84 -16.34
N TYR A 110 -3.76 -1.98 -15.68
CA TYR A 110 -4.59 -2.33 -14.53
C TYR A 110 -4.31 -1.41 -13.31
N LEU A 111 -3.06 -0.98 -13.11
CA LEU A 111 -2.74 0.01 -12.10
C LEU A 111 -3.35 1.39 -12.41
N GLU A 112 -3.41 1.80 -13.69
CA GLU A 112 -4.11 3.03 -14.10
C GLU A 112 -5.62 2.96 -13.81
N MET A 113 -6.25 1.79 -13.98
CA MET A 113 -7.64 1.59 -13.60
C MET A 113 -7.86 1.79 -12.09
N ILE A 114 -6.95 1.28 -11.25
CA ILE A 114 -6.98 1.52 -9.80
C ILE A 114 -6.80 3.01 -9.49
N LYS A 115 -5.79 3.67 -10.09
CA LYS A 115 -5.57 5.11 -9.89
C LYS A 115 -6.79 5.94 -10.26
N THR A 116 -7.48 5.58 -11.34
CA THR A 116 -8.73 6.23 -11.77
C THR A 116 -9.83 6.07 -10.71
N CYS A 117 -10.00 4.87 -10.16
CA CYS A 117 -10.98 4.62 -9.09
C CYS A 117 -10.68 5.43 -7.82
N VAL A 118 -9.41 5.56 -7.45
CA VAL A 118 -8.97 6.39 -6.31
C VAL A 118 -9.20 7.88 -6.58
N ARG A 119 -8.88 8.38 -7.79
CA ARG A 119 -9.09 9.78 -8.20
C ARG A 119 -10.57 10.18 -8.23
N GLN A 120 -11.46 9.25 -8.54
CA GLN A 120 -12.91 9.46 -8.50
C GLN A 120 -13.46 9.61 -7.06
N ASN A 121 -12.58 9.53 -6.05
CA ASN A 121 -12.92 9.75 -4.64
C ASN A 121 -14.02 8.80 -4.14
N THR A 122 -14.02 7.58 -4.69
CA THR A 122 -14.92 6.52 -4.27
C THR A 122 -14.58 6.08 -2.85
N GLY A 123 -15.57 5.64 -2.06
CA GLY A 123 -15.33 5.23 -0.69
C GLY A 123 -14.35 4.04 -0.61
N LEU A 124 -13.58 3.92 0.48
CA LEU A 124 -12.57 2.85 0.66
C LEU A 124 -13.10 1.43 0.40
N ARG A 125 -14.38 1.17 0.71
CA ARG A 125 -15.04 -0.11 0.42
C ARG A 125 -15.18 -0.38 -1.07
N GLU A 126 -15.51 0.64 -1.85
CA GLU A 126 -15.65 0.54 -3.29
C GLU A 126 -14.29 0.40 -3.96
N ILE A 127 -13.30 1.19 -3.54
CA ILE A 127 -11.90 1.05 -3.98
C ILE A 127 -11.43 -0.39 -3.77
N GLN A 128 -11.62 -0.94 -2.56
CA GLN A 128 -11.25 -2.33 -2.28
C GLN A 128 -11.96 -3.32 -3.20
N SER A 129 -13.28 -3.19 -3.39
CA SER A 129 -14.04 -4.06 -4.28
C SER A 129 -13.56 -3.99 -5.73
N ARG A 130 -13.14 -2.81 -6.20
CA ARG A 130 -12.59 -2.64 -7.56
C ARG A 130 -11.21 -3.24 -7.70
N ILE A 131 -10.33 -3.07 -6.71
CA ILE A 131 -9.02 -3.74 -6.70
C ILE A 131 -9.20 -5.26 -6.78
N THR A 132 -10.09 -5.85 -5.97
CA THR A 132 -10.33 -7.30 -6.02
C THR A 132 -10.83 -7.75 -7.39
N MET A 133 -11.68 -6.95 -8.06
CA MET A 133 -12.20 -7.24 -9.39
C MET A 133 -11.10 -7.19 -10.46
N ILE A 134 -10.34 -6.09 -10.49
CA ILE A 134 -9.21 -5.84 -11.41
C ILE A 134 -8.13 -6.93 -11.25
N LYS A 135 -7.79 -7.28 -10.01
CA LYS A 135 -6.87 -8.37 -9.69
C LYS A 135 -7.34 -9.71 -10.26
N ARG A 136 -8.63 -10.05 -10.11
CA ARG A 136 -9.17 -11.30 -10.68
C ARG A 136 -9.09 -11.29 -12.21
N GLU A 137 -9.39 -10.16 -12.83
CA GLU A 137 -9.31 -10.00 -14.28
C GLU A 137 -7.90 -10.16 -14.80
N ALA A 138 -6.91 -9.47 -14.20
CA ALA A 138 -5.50 -9.61 -14.56
C ALA A 138 -5.02 -11.07 -14.51
N LEU A 139 -5.42 -11.81 -13.47
CA LEU A 139 -5.09 -13.23 -13.34
C LEU A 139 -5.78 -14.11 -14.39
N LEU A 140 -7.03 -13.82 -14.75
CA LEU A 140 -7.73 -14.54 -15.82
C LEU A 140 -7.10 -14.28 -17.19
N CYS A 141 -6.54 -13.10 -17.41
CA CYS A 141 -5.78 -12.73 -18.60
C CYS A 141 -4.35 -13.31 -18.63
N GLY A 142 -3.93 -14.04 -17.58
CA GLY A 142 -2.60 -14.65 -17.50
C GLY A 142 -1.48 -13.66 -17.21
N ILE A 143 -1.80 -12.50 -16.65
CA ILE A 143 -0.81 -11.49 -16.24
C ILE A 143 -0.31 -11.85 -14.84
N ASP A 144 0.99 -12.17 -14.74
CA ASP A 144 1.69 -12.52 -13.50
C ASP A 144 3.00 -11.74 -13.36
#